data_AF-A0A1A3D0T8-F1
#
_entry.id   AF-A0A1A3D0T8-F1
#
_cell.length_a   1.000
_cell.length_b   1.000
_cell.length_c   1.000
_cell.angle_alpha   90.00
_cell.angle_beta   90.00
_cell.angle_gamma   90.00
#
_symmetry.space_group_name_H-M   'P 1'
#
loop_
_entity.id
_entity.type
_entity.pdbx_description
1 polymer ?
#
loop_
_entity_poly.entity_id
_entity_poly.type
_entity_poly.pdbx_seq_one_letter_code
_entity_poly.pdbx_strand_id
1 'polypeptide(L)'
;MTAVADAPQTDVEGVSSPRAVVIGIMAGEGVQIGVLLDANAPVSVMTDPLLKVVNSRLRELGETPLEATGRGRWALCLVDGSPLRATQSLTEQDVYDGDRLWIRFIPDGEHRSQVIEHISTAVSANLSKRFAAIDPVVAVQVGAAMVATGVVLASGVLGWWRWHHNSWLTTIFTSIIAVLVLAVSMLLLMRAKTDADRRVADILLMSGLVPLTVAAAAAPPGPVGSPNAVLGFGVSAVAATLALKFTGRRLAIYTAVVTITALATIASVARMVAGTSAVTMLACLLLTSVILYHAAPALSRRLAGIRLPVFPSATSRWVFEARPDLPTTVVRSEGGPPTLEGPASVRDVLLQAERARSFLSGLLVGLGVLVVICLSALCNPHASERWLPLILASFTAGFLLLRGRSYVDRWQAITLAATGVIIIAAVLVRYAFVLASPLAVSVSAAILVLLPAAGMTAAAVVPNTIYSPLFRKFVEWLEYICLIPIFPLALWLMNVYAAIRYR
;
A
#
# COMPACT_ATOMS: atom_id res chain seq x y z
N MET A 1 90.71 22.84 23.32
CA MET A 1 90.33 21.99 22.18
C MET A 1 89.85 20.66 22.75
N THR A 2 88.54 20.52 22.85
CA THR A 2 87.82 19.42 23.50
C THR A 2 87.58 18.29 22.51
N ALA A 3 88.03 17.08 22.85
CA ALA A 3 87.71 15.85 22.15
C ALA A 3 86.31 15.39 22.55
N VAL A 4 85.48 15.05 21.56
CA VAL A 4 84.19 14.35 21.75
C VAL A 4 84.31 13.03 21.01
N ALA A 5 84.15 11.95 21.76
CA ALA A 5 84.04 10.60 21.22
C ALA A 5 82.55 10.31 20.95
N ASP A 6 82.21 9.95 19.71
CA ASP A 6 80.91 9.35 19.39
C ASP A 6 81.01 7.83 19.52
N ALA A 7 80.17 7.29 20.40
CA ALA A 7 79.94 5.86 20.55
C ALA A 7 78.92 5.37 19.50
N PRO A 8 79.03 4.13 19.01
CA PRO A 8 78.04 3.57 18.09
C PRO A 8 76.73 3.30 18.82
N GLN A 9 75.64 3.94 18.39
CA GLN A 9 74.30 3.58 18.81
C GLN A 9 73.93 2.22 18.19
N THR A 10 73.70 1.25 19.05
CA THR A 10 73.08 -0.04 18.71
C THR A 10 71.67 0.17 18.19
N ASP A 11 71.37 -0.40 17.02
CA ASP A 11 70.04 -0.48 16.43
C ASP A 11 69.05 -1.09 17.44
N VAL A 12 68.12 -0.26 17.93
CA VAL A 12 66.96 -0.72 18.67
C VAL A 12 65.97 -1.26 17.65
N GLU A 13 65.67 -2.56 17.74
CA GLU A 13 64.63 -3.24 16.99
C GLU A 13 63.36 -2.38 16.94
N GLY A 14 62.93 -2.06 15.71
CA GLY A 14 61.79 -1.20 15.46
C GLY A 14 60.50 -1.78 16.05
N VAL A 15 59.93 -1.08 17.02
CA VAL A 15 58.51 -1.20 17.36
C VAL A 15 57.74 -0.70 16.14
N SER A 16 57.28 -1.61 15.28
CA SER A 16 56.41 -1.26 14.16
C SER A 16 55.15 -0.64 14.73
N SER A 17 54.92 0.65 14.47
CA SER A 17 53.64 1.29 14.77
C SER A 17 52.50 0.50 14.12
N PRO A 18 51.38 0.24 14.82
CA PRO A 18 50.26 -0.50 14.27
C PRO A 18 49.75 0.27 13.05
N ARG A 19 49.94 -0.33 11.87
CA ARG A 19 49.45 0.23 10.62
C ARG A 19 47.95 0.01 10.62
N ALA A 20 47.16 1.07 10.56
CA ALA A 20 45.70 0.97 10.56
C ALA A 20 45.15 1.10 9.13
N VAL A 21 44.06 0.40 8.85
CA VAL A 21 43.28 0.51 7.61
C VAL A 21 41.86 0.96 7.96
N VAL A 22 41.36 1.97 7.24
CA VAL A 22 39.98 2.44 7.27
C VAL A 22 39.19 1.67 6.21
N ILE A 23 38.32 0.77 6.66
CA ILE A 23 37.48 -0.02 5.76
C ILE A 23 35.99 0.27 5.98
N GLY A 24 35.19 0.06 4.93
CA GLY A 24 33.73 0.10 5.01
C GLY A 24 33.16 -1.30 5.27
N ILE A 25 32.63 -1.55 6.45
CA ILE A 25 31.98 -2.83 6.76
C ILE A 25 30.51 -2.73 6.36
N MET A 26 30.09 -3.63 5.48
CA MET A 26 28.71 -3.85 5.07
C MET A 26 28.06 -4.85 6.04
N ALA A 27 26.98 -4.42 6.70
CA ALA A 27 26.24 -5.20 7.68
C ALA A 27 24.72 -5.14 7.42
N GLY A 28 24.02 -6.24 7.74
CA GLY A 28 22.56 -6.33 7.63
C GLY A 28 22.03 -6.10 6.21
N GLU A 29 20.93 -5.33 6.09
CA GLU A 29 20.32 -4.94 4.81
C GLU A 29 21.07 -3.78 4.10
N GLY A 30 22.40 -3.78 4.14
CA GLY A 30 23.23 -2.86 3.35
C GLY A 30 23.70 -1.59 4.07
N VAL A 31 23.76 -1.59 5.40
CA VAL A 31 24.37 -0.49 6.17
C VAL A 31 25.88 -0.55 6.01
N GLN A 32 26.50 0.57 5.63
CA GLN A 32 27.96 0.72 5.58
C GLN A 32 28.46 1.46 6.82
N ILE A 33 29.36 0.85 7.58
CA ILE A 33 29.98 1.42 8.77
C ILE A 33 31.49 1.53 8.51
N GLY A 34 32.01 2.76 8.51
CA GLY A 34 33.45 2.99 8.45
C GLY A 34 34.11 2.63 9.79
N VAL A 35 35.08 1.72 9.76
CA VAL A 35 35.81 1.29 10.97
C VAL A 35 37.31 1.28 10.66
N LEU A 36 38.07 1.71 11.66
CA LEU A 36 39.53 1.65 11.65
C LEU A 36 39.98 0.34 12.30
N LEU A 37 40.76 -0.43 11.56
CA LEU A 37 41.18 -1.79 11.89
C LEU A 37 42.70 -1.90 11.79
N ASP A 38 43.32 -2.73 12.63
CA ASP A 38 44.74 -3.03 12.54
C ASP A 38 45.05 -3.89 11.30
N ALA A 39 45.89 -3.37 10.41
CA ALA A 39 46.26 -4.01 9.15
C ALA A 39 47.08 -5.30 9.34
N ASN A 40 47.82 -5.38 10.47
CA ASN A 40 48.80 -6.43 10.72
C ASN A 40 48.29 -7.50 11.67
N ALA A 41 47.20 -7.23 12.39
CA ALA A 41 46.58 -8.22 13.27
C ALA A 41 45.81 -9.29 12.46
N PRO A 42 45.76 -10.56 12.94
CA PRO A 42 44.95 -11.59 12.31
C PRO A 42 43.45 -11.26 12.36
N VAL A 43 42.74 -11.54 11.27
CA VAL A 43 41.29 -11.26 11.14
C VAL A 43 40.45 -11.90 12.26
N SER A 44 40.85 -13.07 12.76
CA SER A 44 40.17 -13.76 13.88
C SER A 44 40.09 -12.94 15.16
N VAL A 45 41.14 -12.17 15.50
CA VAL A 45 41.20 -11.37 16.73
C VAL A 45 40.25 -10.17 16.65
N MET A 46 40.00 -9.69 15.42
CA MET A 46 39.29 -8.44 15.16
C MET A 46 37.79 -8.66 14.91
N THR A 47 37.39 -9.86 14.50
CA THR A 47 36.02 -10.16 14.09
C THR A 47 35.01 -10.02 15.25
N ASP A 48 35.32 -10.55 16.43
CA ASP A 48 34.41 -10.49 17.59
C ASP A 48 34.26 -9.05 18.17
N PRO A 49 35.34 -8.28 18.38
CA PRO A 49 35.22 -6.87 18.74
C PRO A 49 34.45 -6.05 17.71
N LEU A 50 34.73 -6.28 16.42
CA LEU A 50 34.06 -5.60 15.32
C LEU A 50 32.56 -5.92 15.30
N LEU A 51 32.17 -7.17 15.54
CA LEU A 51 30.76 -7.55 15.64
C LEU A 51 30.04 -6.79 16.76
N LYS A 52 30.70 -6.58 17.92
CA LYS A 52 30.13 -5.78 19.02
C LYS A 52 29.91 -4.32 18.62
N VAL A 53 30.87 -3.71 17.93
CA VAL A 53 30.80 -2.33 17.44
C VAL A 53 29.73 -2.19 16.35
N VAL A 54 29.68 -3.13 15.41
CA VAL A 54 28.64 -3.15 14.36
C VAL A 54 27.26 -3.31 15.00
N ASN A 55 27.08 -4.22 15.95
CA ASN A 55 25.80 -4.42 16.63
C ASN A 55 25.38 -3.26 17.55
N SER A 56 26.32 -2.49 18.11
CA SER A 56 25.95 -1.25 18.82
C SER A 56 25.45 -0.20 17.83
N ARG A 57 26.14 -0.03 16.69
CA ARG A 57 25.73 0.91 15.63
C ARG A 57 24.41 0.53 14.97
N LEU A 58 24.19 -0.76 14.69
CA LEU A 58 22.91 -1.23 14.15
C LEU A 58 21.76 -0.92 15.12
N ARG A 59 21.96 -1.10 16.43
CA ARG A 59 20.96 -0.73 17.44
C ARG A 59 20.71 0.78 17.51
N GLU A 60 21.74 1.60 17.40
CA GLU A 60 21.59 3.06 17.32
C GLU A 60 20.81 3.48 16.05
N LEU A 61 21.02 2.76 14.94
CA LEU A 61 20.31 2.97 13.68
C LEU A 61 18.89 2.35 13.66
N GLY A 62 18.51 1.60 14.71
CA GLY A 62 17.24 0.89 14.78
C GLY A 62 17.13 -0.32 13.83
N GLU A 63 18.26 -0.80 13.31
CA GLU A 63 18.34 -1.98 12.45
C GLU A 63 18.49 -3.27 13.28
N THR A 64 18.10 -4.41 12.72
CA THR A 64 18.21 -5.70 13.39
C THR A 64 19.68 -6.05 13.65
N PRO A 65 20.07 -6.36 14.89
CA PRO A 65 21.44 -6.77 15.18
C PRO A 65 21.78 -8.09 14.49
N LEU A 66 23.05 -8.26 14.17
CA LEU A 66 23.59 -9.49 13.61
C LEU A 66 23.70 -10.54 14.72
N GLU A 67 22.83 -11.54 14.66
CA GLU A 67 22.79 -12.69 15.58
C GLU A 67 23.20 -13.98 14.86
N ALA A 68 23.87 -14.88 15.60
CA ALA A 68 24.31 -16.15 15.05
C ALA A 68 23.10 -17.07 14.82
N THR A 69 22.86 -17.46 13.56
CA THR A 69 21.76 -18.33 13.17
C THR A 69 22.14 -19.82 13.29
N GLY A 70 22.61 -20.22 14.48
CA GLY A 70 22.97 -21.61 14.80
C GLY A 70 24.46 -21.83 15.02
N ARG A 71 24.96 -23.03 14.69
CA ARG A 71 26.40 -23.36 14.74
C ARG A 71 27.10 -22.85 13.49
N GLY A 72 28.20 -22.14 13.67
CA GLY A 72 28.96 -21.51 12.60
C GLY A 72 29.94 -20.50 13.18
N ARG A 73 30.56 -19.72 12.29
CA ARG A 73 31.50 -18.66 12.68
C ARG A 73 31.22 -17.38 11.91
N TRP A 74 31.48 -16.26 12.55
CA TRP A 74 31.52 -14.98 11.87
C TRP A 74 32.81 -14.87 11.05
N ALA A 75 32.69 -14.36 9.83
CA ALA A 75 33.83 -14.09 8.98
C ALA A 75 33.63 -12.77 8.24
N LEU A 76 34.74 -12.05 8.05
CA LEU A 76 34.80 -10.98 7.08
C LEU A 76 34.91 -11.60 5.68
N CYS A 77 34.08 -11.14 4.77
CA CYS A 77 34.01 -11.60 3.40
C CYS A 77 34.28 -10.44 2.45
N LEU A 78 34.90 -10.72 1.31
CA LEU A 78 35.03 -9.78 0.21
C LEU A 78 33.66 -9.50 -0.43
N VAL A 79 33.60 -8.51 -1.32
CA VAL A 79 32.36 -8.12 -2.02
C VAL A 79 31.78 -9.26 -2.88
N ASP A 80 32.63 -10.16 -3.35
CA ASP A 80 32.25 -11.37 -4.10
C ASP A 80 31.64 -12.48 -3.20
N GLY A 81 31.66 -12.29 -1.88
CA GLY A 81 31.15 -13.25 -0.90
C GLY A 81 32.16 -14.30 -0.45
N SER A 82 33.41 -14.23 -0.91
CA SER A 82 34.48 -15.14 -0.46
C SER A 82 34.97 -14.75 0.95
N PRO A 83 35.12 -15.70 1.88
CA PRO A 83 35.57 -15.40 3.22
C PRO A 83 37.08 -15.16 3.29
N LEU A 84 37.48 -14.11 4.01
CA LEU A 84 38.86 -13.89 4.40
C LEU A 84 39.34 -15.00 5.34
N ARG A 85 40.62 -15.33 5.22
CA ARG A 85 41.28 -16.32 6.06
C ARG A 85 41.50 -15.74 7.45
N ALA A 86 40.95 -16.42 8.45
CA ALA A 86 40.94 -15.95 9.84
C ALA A 86 42.34 -15.87 10.50
N THR A 87 43.32 -16.62 9.98
CA THR A 87 44.69 -16.68 10.49
C THR A 87 45.63 -15.66 9.86
N GLN A 88 45.22 -15.00 8.77
CA GLN A 88 46.03 -14.02 8.06
C GLN A 88 45.60 -12.60 8.43
N SER A 89 46.51 -11.65 8.24
CA SER A 89 46.22 -10.22 8.45
C SER A 89 45.46 -9.63 7.26
N LEU A 90 44.97 -8.39 7.39
CA LEU A 90 44.32 -7.67 6.30
C LEU A 90 45.33 -7.31 5.20
N THR A 91 46.56 -6.97 5.58
CA THR A 91 47.64 -6.62 4.64
C THR A 91 48.08 -7.82 3.80
N GLU A 92 48.16 -9.02 4.41
CA GLU A 92 48.49 -10.26 3.70
C GLU A 92 47.44 -10.70 2.69
N GLN A 93 46.22 -10.18 2.82
CA GLN A 93 45.07 -10.50 1.96
C GLN A 93 44.73 -9.33 1.04
N ASP A 94 45.67 -8.39 0.85
CA ASP A 94 45.57 -7.24 -0.06
C ASP A 94 44.32 -6.36 0.19
N VAL A 95 43.93 -6.18 1.46
CA VAL A 95 42.86 -5.25 1.83
C VAL A 95 43.43 -3.87 2.13
N TYR A 96 42.97 -2.86 1.40
CA TYR A 96 43.47 -1.50 1.46
C TYR A 96 42.45 -0.50 2.03
N ASP A 97 42.92 0.72 2.27
CA ASP A 97 42.07 1.82 2.73
C ASP A 97 40.95 2.11 1.74
N GLY A 98 39.72 2.16 2.26
CA GLY A 98 38.50 2.40 1.49
C GLY A 98 37.83 1.13 0.97
N ASP A 99 38.44 -0.05 1.16
CA ASP A 99 37.83 -1.31 0.74
C ASP A 99 36.56 -1.63 1.52
N ARG A 100 35.67 -2.38 0.87
CA ARG A 100 34.38 -2.76 1.43
C ARG A 100 34.34 -4.25 1.70
N LEU A 101 34.10 -4.60 2.96
CA LEU A 101 33.99 -5.99 3.41
C LEU A 101 32.61 -6.26 3.99
N TRP A 102 32.10 -7.46 3.80
CA TRP A 102 30.87 -7.93 4.43
C TRP A 102 31.18 -8.69 5.70
N ILE A 103 30.48 -8.42 6.80
CA ILE A 103 30.44 -9.34 7.93
C ILE A 103 29.29 -10.33 7.74
N ARG A 104 29.62 -11.62 7.64
CA ARG A 104 28.62 -12.68 7.46
C ARG A 104 28.82 -13.81 8.44
N PHE A 105 27.71 -14.40 8.85
CA PHE A 105 27.72 -15.65 9.59
C PHE A 105 27.82 -16.80 8.59
N ILE A 106 28.92 -17.54 8.65
CA ILE A 106 29.12 -18.73 7.83
C ILE A 106 28.63 -19.92 8.66
N PRO A 107 27.49 -20.54 8.30
CA PRO A 107 27.01 -21.71 9.00
C PRO A 107 28.02 -22.85 8.82
N ASP A 108 28.18 -23.65 9.87
CA ASP A 108 29.02 -24.84 9.79
C ASP A 108 28.47 -25.81 8.74
N GLY A 109 29.36 -26.40 7.94
CA GLY A 109 29.00 -27.31 6.84
C GLY A 109 28.48 -28.66 7.35
N GLU A 110 28.77 -29.00 8.61
CA GLU A 110 28.24 -30.20 9.26
C GLU A 110 26.75 -30.04 9.63
N HIS A 111 25.89 -30.23 8.62
CA HIS A 111 24.47 -30.46 8.86
C HIS A 111 24.24 -31.92 9.27
N ARG A 112 24.11 -32.19 10.57
CA ARG A 112 23.58 -33.48 11.04
C ARG A 112 22.09 -33.53 10.76
N SER A 113 21.70 -34.29 9.75
CA SER A 113 20.30 -34.64 9.54
C SER A 113 19.84 -35.51 10.69
N GLN A 114 18.73 -35.13 11.33
CA GLN A 114 18.10 -36.02 12.31
C GLN A 114 17.54 -37.23 11.55
N VAL A 115 18.07 -38.42 11.84
CA VAL A 115 17.49 -39.67 11.35
C VAL A 115 16.26 -39.95 12.20
N ILE A 116 15.07 -39.70 11.65
CA ILE A 116 13.80 -40.00 12.31
C ILE A 116 13.33 -41.36 11.79
N GLU A 117 13.39 -42.39 12.63
CA GLU A 117 13.09 -43.78 12.25
C GLU A 117 11.59 -44.03 12.02
N HIS A 118 10.73 -43.26 12.69
CA HIS A 118 9.28 -43.41 12.57
C HIS A 118 8.65 -42.33 11.69
N ILE A 119 7.87 -42.77 10.69
CA ILE A 119 7.14 -41.89 9.76
C ILE A 119 6.17 -40.98 10.51
N SER A 120 5.49 -41.47 11.56
CA SER A 120 4.58 -40.67 12.38
C SER A 120 5.28 -39.46 13.02
N THR A 121 6.46 -39.68 13.59
CA THR A 121 7.30 -38.64 14.18
C THR A 121 7.84 -37.69 13.11
N ALA A 122 8.26 -38.21 11.94
CA ALA A 122 8.74 -37.40 10.83
C ALA A 122 7.63 -36.49 10.25
N VAL A 123 6.41 -37.02 10.11
CA VAL A 123 5.24 -36.26 9.67
C VAL A 123 4.86 -35.23 10.71
N SER A 124 4.76 -35.60 12.00
CA SER A 124 4.46 -34.66 13.09
C SER A 124 5.49 -33.53 13.17
N ALA A 125 6.78 -33.84 13.13
CA ALA A 125 7.86 -32.86 13.19
C ALA A 125 7.93 -31.94 11.96
N ASN A 126 7.55 -32.43 10.77
CA ASN A 126 7.52 -31.60 9.56
C ASN A 126 6.21 -30.80 9.40
N LEU A 127 5.05 -31.37 9.76
CA LEU A 127 3.77 -30.67 9.68
C LEU A 127 3.63 -29.61 10.77
N SER A 128 4.08 -29.86 12.00
CA SER A 128 4.06 -28.86 13.07
C SER A 128 4.90 -27.61 12.75
N LYS A 129 5.94 -27.75 11.92
CA LYS A 129 6.71 -26.61 11.39
C LYS A 129 5.98 -25.83 10.29
N ARG A 130 5.06 -26.48 9.57
CA ARG A 130 4.33 -25.89 8.44
C ARG A 130 2.94 -25.36 8.83
N PHE A 131 2.29 -25.98 9.80
CA PHE A 131 0.92 -25.70 10.22
C PHE A 131 0.90 -25.39 11.71
N ALA A 132 0.58 -24.14 12.03
CA ALA A 132 0.37 -23.70 13.40
C ALA A 132 -1.04 -24.09 13.88
N ALA A 133 -1.14 -24.52 15.14
CA ALA A 133 -2.43 -24.67 15.80
C ALA A 133 -3.09 -23.30 16.06
N ILE A 134 -4.40 -23.29 16.34
CA ILE A 134 -5.11 -22.06 16.72
C ILE A 134 -4.56 -21.59 18.06
N ASP A 135 -3.84 -20.47 18.02
CA ASP A 135 -3.41 -19.73 19.19
C ASP A 135 -4.60 -18.93 19.79
N PRO A 136 -4.70 -18.76 21.12
CA PRO A 136 -5.61 -17.82 21.76
C PRO A 136 -5.75 -16.46 21.06
N VAL A 137 -4.66 -15.90 20.52
CA VAL A 137 -4.69 -14.63 19.78
C VAL A 137 -5.56 -14.72 18.52
N VAL A 138 -5.41 -15.82 17.76
CA VAL A 138 -6.19 -16.06 16.55
C VAL A 138 -7.65 -16.31 16.91
N ALA A 139 -7.92 -17.06 17.97
CA ALA A 139 -9.28 -17.30 18.45
C ALA A 139 -10.03 -15.99 18.77
N VAL A 140 -9.37 -15.04 19.45
CA VAL A 140 -9.95 -13.72 19.74
C VAL A 140 -10.18 -12.92 18.46
N GLN A 141 -9.26 -12.95 17.50
CA GLN A 141 -9.44 -12.27 16.22
C GLN A 141 -10.62 -12.83 15.42
N VAL A 142 -10.81 -14.15 15.42
CA VAL A 142 -11.97 -14.81 14.81
C VAL A 142 -13.26 -14.41 15.51
N GLY A 143 -13.29 -14.43 16.85
CA GLY A 143 -14.45 -13.97 17.62
C GLY A 143 -14.82 -12.51 17.33
N ALA A 144 -13.81 -11.62 17.24
CA ALA A 144 -14.03 -10.23 16.86
C ALA A 144 -14.55 -10.07 15.43
N ALA A 145 -14.08 -10.89 14.49
CA ALA A 145 -14.59 -10.91 13.13
C ALA A 145 -16.06 -11.38 13.09
N MET A 146 -16.44 -12.40 13.86
CA MET A 146 -17.83 -12.87 13.97
C MET A 146 -18.76 -11.77 14.50
N VAL A 147 -18.34 -11.07 15.57
CA VAL A 147 -19.09 -9.92 16.11
C VAL A 147 -19.22 -8.82 15.06
N ALA A 148 -18.12 -8.46 14.39
CA ALA A 148 -18.13 -7.46 13.33
C ALA A 148 -19.10 -7.84 12.19
N THR A 149 -19.11 -9.10 11.76
CA THR A 149 -20.07 -9.59 10.75
C THR A 149 -21.50 -9.47 11.26
N GLY A 150 -21.78 -9.85 12.50
CA GLY A 150 -23.10 -9.70 13.12
C GLY A 150 -23.57 -8.24 13.15
N VAL A 151 -22.69 -7.29 13.51
CA VAL A 151 -22.98 -5.85 13.53
C VAL A 151 -23.30 -5.32 12.13
N VAL A 152 -22.53 -5.72 11.12
CA VAL A 152 -22.76 -5.30 9.73
C VAL A 152 -24.08 -5.87 9.22
N LEU A 153 -24.38 -7.15 9.46
CA LEU A 153 -25.63 -7.78 9.05
C LEU A 153 -26.84 -7.14 9.75
N ALA A 154 -26.76 -6.90 11.06
CA ALA A 154 -27.81 -6.22 11.81
C ALA A 154 -28.07 -4.80 11.25
N SER A 155 -27.00 -4.05 10.95
CA SER A 155 -27.12 -2.73 10.33
C SER A 155 -27.77 -2.79 8.94
N GLY A 156 -27.45 -3.83 8.16
CA GLY A 156 -28.06 -4.09 6.85
C GLY A 156 -29.56 -4.37 6.94
N VAL A 157 -29.98 -5.22 7.89
CA VAL A 157 -31.41 -5.52 8.14
C VAL A 157 -32.16 -4.26 8.58
N LEU A 158 -31.58 -3.49 9.50
CA LEU A 158 -32.19 -2.24 9.98
C LEU A 158 -32.25 -1.16 8.89
N GLY A 159 -31.25 -1.10 8.01
CA GLY A 159 -31.25 -0.24 6.83
C GLY A 159 -32.32 -0.63 5.81
N TRP A 160 -32.45 -1.93 5.53
CA TRP A 160 -33.53 -2.47 4.69
C TRP A 160 -34.91 -2.15 5.27
N TRP A 161 -35.10 -2.30 6.58
CA TRP A 161 -36.34 -1.93 7.25
C TRP A 161 -36.67 -0.44 7.07
N ARG A 162 -35.67 0.45 7.21
CA ARG A 162 -35.83 1.91 7.03
C ARG A 162 -36.20 2.32 5.62
N TRP A 163 -35.80 1.53 4.63
CA TRP A 163 -36.16 1.75 3.22
C TRP A 163 -37.66 1.56 2.99
N HIS A 164 -38.26 0.55 3.62
CA HIS A 164 -39.68 0.22 3.47
C HIS A 164 -40.57 0.94 4.49
N HIS A 165 -40.04 1.27 5.67
CA HIS A 165 -40.82 1.82 6.78
C HIS A 165 -40.17 3.10 7.33
N ASN A 166 -40.96 4.17 7.43
CA ASN A 166 -40.55 5.42 8.04
C ASN A 166 -40.73 5.35 9.57
N SER A 167 -39.84 4.60 10.25
CA SER A 167 -39.89 4.39 11.70
C SER A 167 -38.59 4.81 12.38
N TRP A 168 -38.68 5.26 13.62
CA TRP A 168 -37.52 5.63 14.45
C TRP A 168 -36.72 4.42 14.96
N LEU A 169 -37.28 3.20 14.80
CA LEU A 169 -36.67 1.96 15.25
C LEU A 169 -35.25 1.80 14.71
N THR A 170 -35.06 1.99 13.40
CA THR A 170 -33.73 1.88 12.77
C THR A 170 -32.75 2.84 13.44
N THR A 171 -33.08 4.12 13.53
CA THR A 171 -32.20 5.14 14.11
C THR A 171 -31.79 4.82 15.53
N ILE A 172 -32.74 4.39 16.38
CA ILE A 172 -32.49 4.07 17.79
C ILE A 172 -31.55 2.86 17.91
N PHE A 173 -31.90 1.74 17.28
CA PHE A 173 -31.11 0.51 17.40
C PHE A 173 -29.72 0.65 16.78
N THR A 174 -29.60 1.27 15.60
CA THR A 174 -28.27 1.47 14.99
C THR A 174 -27.43 2.47 15.77
N SER A 175 -28.02 3.48 16.41
CA SER A 175 -27.28 4.39 17.29
C SER A 175 -26.74 3.67 18.53
N ILE A 176 -27.56 2.82 19.18
CA ILE A 176 -27.12 2.03 20.33
C ILE A 176 -25.98 1.08 19.94
N ILE A 177 -26.14 0.36 18.81
CA ILE A 177 -25.10 -0.55 18.31
C ILE A 177 -23.82 0.22 17.98
N ALA A 178 -23.92 1.37 17.30
CA ALA A 178 -22.78 2.19 16.95
C ALA A 178 -22.02 2.66 18.20
N VAL A 179 -22.74 3.21 19.19
CA VAL A 179 -22.12 3.69 20.45
C VAL A 179 -21.45 2.55 21.18
N LEU A 180 -22.11 1.39 21.34
CA LEU A 180 -21.54 0.24 22.05
C LEU A 180 -20.27 -0.26 21.37
N VAL A 181 -20.33 -0.50 20.05
CA VAL A 181 -19.22 -1.07 19.28
C VAL A 181 -18.03 -0.11 19.22
N LEU A 182 -18.28 1.19 19.00
CA LEU A 182 -17.22 2.21 18.98
C LEU A 182 -16.60 2.41 20.38
N ALA A 183 -17.41 2.38 21.44
CA ALA A 183 -16.90 2.48 22.82
C ALA A 183 -16.01 1.27 23.17
N VAL A 184 -16.45 0.04 22.86
CA VAL A 184 -15.64 -1.17 23.08
C VAL A 184 -14.36 -1.11 22.25
N SER A 185 -14.45 -0.70 20.98
CA SER A 185 -13.26 -0.54 20.12
C SER A 185 -12.27 0.47 20.70
N MET A 186 -12.75 1.62 21.18
CA MET A 186 -11.90 2.65 21.79
C MET A 186 -11.24 2.14 23.08
N LEU A 187 -11.99 1.44 23.94
CA LEU A 187 -11.46 0.82 25.16
C LEU A 187 -10.37 -0.22 24.83
N LEU A 188 -10.58 -1.05 23.80
CA LEU A 188 -9.58 -2.01 23.33
C LEU A 188 -8.34 -1.29 22.79
N LEU A 189 -8.50 -0.22 22.00
CA LEU A 189 -7.37 0.58 21.49
C LEU A 189 -6.56 1.22 22.62
N MET A 190 -7.22 1.74 23.66
CA MET A 190 -6.56 2.34 24.82
C MET A 190 -5.78 1.32 25.65
N ARG A 191 -6.23 0.07 25.68
CA ARG A 191 -5.57 -1.03 26.42
C ARG A 191 -4.57 -1.82 25.58
N ALA A 192 -4.59 -1.66 24.26
CA ALA A 192 -3.79 -2.46 23.35
C ALA A 192 -2.30 -2.15 23.50
N LYS A 193 -1.53 -3.17 23.88
CA LYS A 193 -0.06 -3.09 23.99
C LYS A 193 0.62 -3.75 22.80
N THR A 194 0.00 -4.77 22.23
CA THR A 194 0.54 -5.52 21.09
C THR A 194 -0.18 -5.17 19.80
N ASP A 195 0.47 -5.46 18.66
CA ASP A 195 -0.16 -5.29 17.34
C ASP A 195 -1.31 -6.27 17.11
N ALA A 196 -1.31 -7.41 17.79
CA ALA A 196 -2.42 -8.36 17.78
C ALA A 196 -3.68 -7.79 18.45
N ASP A 197 -3.54 -7.15 19.62
CA ASP A 197 -4.66 -6.50 20.32
C ASP A 197 -5.24 -5.36 19.48
N ARG A 198 -4.34 -4.59 18.86
CA ARG A 198 -4.66 -3.50 17.94
C ARG A 198 -5.46 -3.98 16.73
N ARG A 199 -5.18 -5.17 16.19
CA ARG A 199 -5.94 -5.75 15.06
C ARG A 199 -7.39 -6.03 15.45
N VAL A 200 -7.63 -6.58 16.64
CA VAL A 200 -8.97 -6.86 17.17
C VAL A 200 -9.76 -5.55 17.30
N ALA A 201 -9.12 -4.55 17.90
CA ALA A 201 -9.73 -3.25 18.10
C ALA A 201 -10.07 -2.54 16.77
N ASP A 202 -9.21 -2.66 15.75
CA ASP A 202 -9.45 -2.14 14.41
C ASP A 202 -10.61 -2.83 13.69
N ILE A 203 -10.74 -4.16 13.81
CA ILE A 203 -11.86 -4.91 13.24
C ILE A 203 -13.16 -4.35 13.79
N LEU A 204 -13.21 -4.14 15.11
CA LEU A 204 -14.37 -3.60 15.78
C LEU A 204 -14.62 -2.13 15.39
N LEU A 205 -13.57 -1.31 15.28
CA LEU A 205 -13.66 0.09 14.86
C LEU A 205 -14.30 0.22 13.47
N MET A 206 -13.81 -0.58 12.52
CA MET A 206 -14.32 -0.61 11.15
C MET A 206 -15.76 -1.09 11.10
N SER A 207 -16.11 -2.12 11.88
CA SER A 207 -17.48 -2.62 11.95
C SER A 207 -18.45 -1.60 12.54
N GLY A 208 -18.00 -0.78 13.49
CA GLY A 208 -18.79 0.27 14.14
C GLY A 208 -19.08 1.48 13.23
N LEU A 209 -18.33 1.67 12.14
CA LEU A 209 -18.64 2.72 11.16
C LEU A 209 -19.98 2.46 10.46
N VAL A 210 -20.31 1.20 10.15
CA VAL A 210 -21.55 0.83 9.43
C VAL A 210 -22.83 1.19 10.20
N PRO A 211 -23.05 0.78 11.46
CA PRO A 211 -24.23 1.21 12.21
C PRO A 211 -24.26 2.73 12.41
N LEU A 212 -23.10 3.39 12.53
CA LEU A 212 -23.03 4.85 12.63
C LEU A 212 -23.54 5.52 11.35
N THR A 213 -23.17 5.02 10.16
CA THR A 213 -23.67 5.56 8.89
C THR A 213 -25.18 5.37 8.74
N VAL A 214 -25.68 4.18 9.09
CA VAL A 214 -27.12 3.86 9.00
C VAL A 214 -27.92 4.70 10.00
N ALA A 215 -27.40 4.91 11.22
CA ALA A 215 -28.02 5.78 12.22
C ALA A 215 -28.15 7.22 11.71
N ALA A 216 -27.06 7.78 11.18
CA ALA A 216 -27.06 9.13 10.62
C ALA A 216 -28.00 9.25 9.41
N ALA A 217 -28.03 8.23 8.54
CA ALA A 217 -28.91 8.21 7.37
C ALA A 217 -30.40 8.08 7.74
N ALA A 218 -30.72 7.38 8.82
CA ALA A 218 -32.08 7.14 9.26
C ALA A 218 -32.67 8.29 10.10
N ALA A 219 -31.83 9.17 10.65
CA ALA A 219 -32.22 10.24 11.56
C ALA A 219 -33.19 11.28 10.97
N PRO A 220 -33.04 11.75 9.70
CA PRO A 220 -34.01 12.67 9.14
C PRO A 220 -35.40 12.05 8.99
N PRO A 221 -36.47 12.77 9.37
CA PRO A 221 -37.83 12.30 9.17
C PRO A 221 -38.18 12.34 7.68
N GLY A 222 -38.93 11.33 7.21
CA GLY A 222 -39.49 11.30 5.85
C GLY A 222 -39.03 10.11 5.01
N PRO A 223 -39.50 10.02 3.76
CA PRO A 223 -39.09 8.98 2.83
C PRO A 223 -37.60 9.07 2.53
N VAL A 224 -36.98 7.94 2.21
CA VAL A 224 -35.53 7.90 1.95
C VAL A 224 -35.22 8.72 0.70
N GLY A 225 -34.34 9.72 0.85
CA GLY A 225 -33.99 10.65 -0.21
C GLY A 225 -32.60 11.24 -0.03
N SER A 226 -32.31 12.32 -0.75
CA SER A 226 -31.01 12.99 -0.70
C SER A 226 -30.63 13.52 0.70
N PRO A 227 -31.53 14.06 1.55
CA PRO A 227 -31.14 14.55 2.88
C PRO A 227 -30.57 13.42 3.78
N ASN A 228 -31.19 12.25 3.72
CA ASN A 228 -30.77 11.04 4.42
C ASN A 228 -29.38 10.59 3.94
N ALA A 229 -29.17 10.60 2.62
CA ALA A 229 -27.88 10.25 2.03
C ALA A 229 -26.78 11.25 2.44
N VAL A 230 -27.08 12.56 2.46
CA VAL A 230 -26.13 13.60 2.90
C VAL A 230 -25.66 13.35 4.33
N LEU A 231 -26.57 13.10 5.28
CA LEU A 231 -26.18 12.84 6.67
C LEU A 231 -25.44 11.51 6.82
N GLY A 232 -25.94 10.44 6.22
CA GLY A 232 -25.31 9.11 6.30
C GLY A 232 -23.88 9.12 5.78
N PHE A 233 -23.68 9.57 4.53
CA PHE A 233 -22.36 9.64 3.92
C PHE A 233 -21.48 10.72 4.55
N GLY A 234 -22.05 11.87 4.95
CA GLY A 234 -21.30 12.95 5.58
C GLY A 234 -20.71 12.53 6.92
N VAL A 235 -21.52 11.93 7.79
CA VAL A 235 -21.05 11.40 9.08
C VAL A 235 -20.03 10.28 8.87
N SER A 236 -20.26 9.39 7.89
CA SER A 236 -19.28 8.36 7.55
C SER A 236 -17.93 8.92 7.10
N ALA A 237 -17.94 9.97 6.28
CA ALA A 237 -16.73 10.60 5.78
C ALA A 237 -15.92 11.22 6.91
N VAL A 238 -16.59 11.92 7.83
CA VAL A 238 -15.97 12.49 9.02
C VAL A 238 -15.42 11.39 9.93
N ALA A 239 -16.23 10.38 10.26
CA ALA A 239 -15.82 9.29 11.14
C ALA A 239 -14.63 8.49 10.58
N ALA A 240 -14.64 8.17 9.28
CA ALA A 240 -13.53 7.48 8.63
C ALA A 240 -12.26 8.36 8.57
N THR A 241 -12.40 9.67 8.35
CA THR A 241 -11.26 10.62 8.37
C THR A 241 -10.66 10.75 9.77
N LEU A 242 -11.48 10.80 10.81
CA LEU A 242 -11.02 10.82 12.21
C LEU A 242 -10.31 9.51 12.55
N ALA A 243 -10.91 8.36 12.20
CA ALA A 243 -10.29 7.06 12.41
C ALA A 243 -8.93 6.94 11.69
N LEU A 244 -8.84 7.40 10.44
CA LEU A 244 -7.59 7.48 9.69
C LEU A 244 -6.55 8.36 10.40
N LYS A 245 -6.93 9.57 10.83
CA LYS A 245 -6.04 10.54 11.47
C LYS A 245 -5.51 10.05 12.83
N PHE A 246 -6.36 9.45 13.65
CA PHE A 246 -6.00 9.02 15.00
C PHE A 246 -5.30 7.66 15.04
N THR A 247 -5.66 6.73 14.15
CA THR A 247 -5.05 5.40 14.17
C THR A 247 -3.78 5.30 13.34
N GLY A 248 -3.65 6.10 12.26
CA GLY A 248 -2.52 6.03 11.32
C GLY A 248 -2.34 4.68 10.62
N ARG A 249 -3.32 3.78 10.74
CA ARG A 249 -3.25 2.37 10.30
C ARG A 249 -4.30 2.09 9.24
N ARG A 250 -4.11 1.00 8.47
CA ARG A 250 -5.06 0.54 7.42
C ARG A 250 -5.45 1.65 6.45
N LEU A 251 -4.49 2.49 6.08
CA LEU A 251 -4.69 3.73 5.30
C LEU A 251 -5.53 3.49 4.05
N ALA A 252 -5.26 2.39 3.31
CA ALA A 252 -6.00 2.04 2.10
C ALA A 252 -7.51 1.81 2.31
N ILE A 253 -7.92 1.20 3.42
CA ILE A 253 -9.34 0.91 3.68
C ILE A 253 -10.07 2.20 4.02
N TYR A 254 -9.52 2.98 4.95
CA TYR A 254 -10.13 4.25 5.33
C TYR A 254 -10.18 5.24 4.17
N THR A 255 -9.17 5.27 3.29
CA THR A 255 -9.19 6.17 2.14
C THR A 255 -10.20 5.73 1.09
N ALA A 256 -10.40 4.42 0.89
CA ALA A 256 -11.51 3.92 0.08
C ALA A 256 -12.86 4.36 0.65
N VAL A 257 -13.08 4.20 1.96
CA VAL A 257 -14.32 4.65 2.62
C VAL A 257 -14.52 6.15 2.47
N VAL A 258 -13.51 6.97 2.82
CA VAL A 258 -13.56 8.43 2.74
C VAL A 258 -13.85 8.89 1.31
N THR A 259 -13.23 8.29 0.30
CA THR A 259 -13.44 8.69 -1.11
C THR A 259 -14.86 8.39 -1.58
N ILE A 260 -15.39 7.19 -1.27
CA ILE A 260 -16.78 6.82 -1.56
C ILE A 260 -17.73 7.81 -0.87
N THR A 261 -17.57 8.00 0.43
CA THR A 261 -18.50 8.77 1.23
C THR A 261 -18.42 10.26 0.96
N ALA A 262 -17.23 10.82 0.71
CA ALA A 262 -17.08 12.24 0.39
C ALA A 262 -17.71 12.57 -0.96
N LEU A 263 -17.44 11.76 -2.00
CA LEU A 263 -18.03 11.97 -3.32
C LEU A 263 -19.55 11.72 -3.31
N ALA A 264 -20.02 10.71 -2.58
CA ALA A 264 -21.45 10.46 -2.40
C ALA A 264 -22.16 11.59 -1.63
N THR A 265 -21.49 12.18 -0.63
CA THR A 265 -22.01 13.35 0.09
C THR A 265 -22.15 14.55 -0.84
N ILE A 266 -21.11 14.87 -1.62
CA ILE A 266 -21.12 15.98 -2.58
C ILE A 266 -22.24 15.77 -3.62
N ALA A 267 -22.36 14.55 -4.18
CA ALA A 267 -23.42 14.21 -5.13
C ALA A 267 -24.82 14.33 -4.50
N SER A 268 -24.98 13.91 -3.24
CA SER A 268 -26.24 13.99 -2.52
C SER A 268 -26.64 15.43 -2.20
N VAL A 269 -25.69 16.29 -1.81
CA VAL A 269 -25.91 17.73 -1.60
C VAL A 269 -26.28 18.40 -2.91
N ALA A 270 -25.55 18.12 -4.00
CA ALA A 270 -25.87 18.66 -5.32
C ALA A 270 -27.29 18.26 -5.77
N ARG A 271 -27.68 17.00 -5.55
CA ARG A 271 -29.05 16.53 -5.84
C ARG A 271 -30.08 17.21 -4.96
N MET A 272 -29.79 17.43 -3.68
CA MET A 272 -30.69 18.11 -2.74
C MET A 272 -30.95 19.57 -3.12
N VAL A 273 -29.90 20.30 -3.51
CA VAL A 273 -30.00 21.74 -3.83
C VAL A 273 -30.54 21.98 -5.23
N ALA A 274 -30.06 21.22 -6.22
CA ALA A 274 -30.38 21.47 -7.63
C ALA A 274 -31.56 20.63 -8.17
N GLY A 275 -32.13 19.72 -7.38
CA GLY A 275 -33.25 18.87 -7.80
C GLY A 275 -32.94 18.02 -9.04
N THR A 276 -31.68 17.69 -9.28
CA THR A 276 -31.21 17.08 -10.53
C THR A 276 -31.77 15.67 -10.75
N SER A 277 -31.90 15.26 -12.01
CA SER A 277 -32.30 13.89 -12.34
C SER A 277 -31.24 12.88 -11.87
N ALA A 278 -31.64 11.62 -11.65
CA ALA A 278 -30.71 10.58 -11.21
C ALA A 278 -29.61 10.34 -12.25
N VAL A 279 -29.98 10.42 -13.54
CA VAL A 279 -29.07 10.25 -14.67
C VAL A 279 -27.99 11.32 -14.67
N THR A 280 -28.35 12.60 -14.49
CA THR A 280 -27.37 13.69 -14.47
C THR A 280 -26.43 13.61 -13.27
N MET A 281 -26.96 13.29 -12.09
CA MET A 281 -26.13 13.11 -10.90
C MET A 281 -25.12 11.96 -11.07
N LEU A 282 -25.56 10.79 -11.53
CA LEU A 282 -24.71 9.61 -11.69
C LEU A 282 -23.68 9.80 -12.82
N ALA A 283 -24.06 10.46 -13.91
CA ALA A 283 -23.14 10.80 -15.00
C ALA A 283 -22.07 11.80 -14.54
N CYS A 284 -22.44 12.85 -13.79
CA CYS A 284 -21.47 13.77 -13.20
C CYS A 284 -20.52 13.06 -12.23
N LEU A 285 -21.04 12.15 -11.39
CA LEU A 285 -20.23 11.37 -10.45
C LEU A 285 -19.27 10.41 -11.16
N LEU A 286 -19.71 9.79 -12.26
CA LEU A 286 -18.87 8.98 -13.14
C LEU A 286 -17.73 9.82 -13.75
N LEU A 287 -18.05 10.96 -14.37
CA LEU A 287 -17.05 11.84 -14.99
C LEU A 287 -16.04 12.36 -13.95
N THR A 288 -16.53 12.75 -12.77
CA THR A 288 -15.67 13.15 -11.64
C THR A 288 -14.73 12.01 -11.25
N SER A 289 -15.24 10.78 -11.21
CA SER A 289 -14.44 9.59 -10.87
C SER A 289 -13.35 9.32 -11.91
N VAL A 290 -13.66 9.46 -13.20
CA VAL A 290 -12.68 9.32 -14.30
C VAL A 290 -11.57 10.38 -14.20
N ILE A 291 -11.92 11.64 -13.93
CA ILE A 291 -10.92 12.70 -13.70
C ILE A 291 -10.07 12.35 -12.47
N LEU A 292 -10.69 11.85 -11.39
CA LEU A 292 -9.96 11.51 -10.17
C LEU A 292 -9.03 10.30 -10.35
N TYR A 293 -9.33 9.36 -11.25
CA TYR A 293 -8.38 8.31 -11.64
C TYR A 293 -7.08 8.87 -12.23
N HIS A 294 -7.18 9.92 -13.07
CA HIS A 294 -5.99 10.60 -13.58
C HIS A 294 -5.25 11.38 -12.49
N ALA A 295 -5.98 12.00 -11.56
CA ALA A 295 -5.40 12.76 -10.46
C ALA A 295 -4.90 11.88 -9.29
N ALA A 296 -5.27 10.59 -9.23
CA ALA A 296 -5.04 9.72 -8.08
C ALA A 296 -3.56 9.60 -7.67
N PRO A 297 -2.58 9.42 -8.60
CA PRO A 297 -1.16 9.40 -8.23
C PRO A 297 -0.66 10.73 -7.66
N ALA A 298 -1.16 11.86 -8.19
CA ALA A 298 -0.79 13.18 -7.67
C ALA A 298 -1.40 13.43 -6.29
N LEU A 299 -2.64 12.97 -6.08
CA LEU A 299 -3.34 13.10 -4.80
C LEU A 299 -2.71 12.21 -3.73
N SER A 300 -2.40 10.94 -4.03
CA SER A 300 -1.75 10.02 -3.08
C SER A 300 -0.38 10.53 -2.65
N ARG A 301 0.39 11.08 -3.60
CA ARG A 301 1.68 11.73 -3.32
C ARG A 301 1.52 12.92 -2.37
N ARG A 302 0.55 13.80 -2.63
CA ARG A 302 0.25 14.94 -1.75
C ARG A 302 -0.18 14.50 -0.35
N LEU A 303 -1.04 13.49 -0.25
CA LEU A 303 -1.52 12.93 1.03
C LEU A 303 -0.39 12.27 1.83
N ALA A 304 0.60 11.68 1.15
CA ALA A 304 1.77 11.09 1.78
C ALA A 304 2.85 12.10 2.17
N GLY A 305 2.72 13.37 1.80
CA GLY A 305 3.71 14.41 2.08
C GLY A 305 4.96 14.37 1.20
N ILE A 306 4.95 13.57 0.12
CA ILE A 306 6.10 13.46 -0.78
C ILE A 306 6.22 14.74 -1.62
N ARG A 307 7.27 15.50 -1.34
CA ARG A 307 7.63 16.70 -2.12
C ARG A 307 8.37 16.28 -3.37
N LEU A 308 7.90 16.76 -4.53
CA LEU A 308 8.64 16.57 -5.78
C LEU A 308 9.83 17.51 -5.79
N PRO A 309 10.99 17.07 -6.31
CA PRO A 309 12.08 17.98 -6.58
C PRO A 309 11.61 18.98 -7.65
N VAL A 310 11.46 20.25 -7.27
CA VAL A 310 11.23 21.33 -8.24
C VAL A 310 12.57 21.77 -8.81
N PHE A 311 12.64 22.00 -10.12
CA PHE A 311 13.83 22.60 -10.73
C PHE A 311 13.67 24.12 -10.70
N PRO A 312 14.53 24.86 -9.97
CA PRO A 312 14.38 26.30 -9.79
C PRO A 312 14.67 27.10 -11.07
N SER A 313 15.34 26.51 -12.06
CA SER A 313 15.52 27.13 -13.38
C SER A 313 15.35 26.10 -14.51
N ALA A 314 14.69 26.53 -15.58
CA ALA A 314 14.60 25.77 -16.84
C ALA A 314 15.94 25.78 -17.61
N THR A 315 16.87 26.67 -17.25
CA THR A 315 18.16 26.91 -17.93
C THR A 315 19.35 26.21 -17.28
N SER A 316 19.13 25.23 -16.39
CA SER A 316 20.19 24.44 -15.72
C SER A 316 21.24 25.26 -14.95
N ARG A 317 20.99 26.55 -14.70
CA ARG A 317 21.94 27.48 -14.04
C ARG A 317 22.33 27.05 -12.62
N TRP A 318 21.49 26.22 -11.99
CA TRP A 318 21.61 25.82 -10.59
C TRP A 318 21.65 24.30 -10.41
N VAL A 319 22.16 23.57 -11.43
CA VAL A 319 22.26 22.09 -11.42
C VAL A 319 23.19 21.59 -10.31
N PHE A 320 24.18 22.38 -9.90
CA PHE A 320 25.22 21.98 -8.94
C PHE A 320 25.09 22.61 -7.54
N GLU A 321 24.07 23.43 -7.29
CA GLU A 321 23.86 24.03 -5.97
C GLU A 321 23.01 23.12 -5.07
N ALA A 322 23.49 22.92 -3.83
CA ALA A 322 22.76 22.19 -2.80
C ALA A 322 21.49 22.97 -2.43
N ARG A 323 20.33 22.32 -2.58
CA ARG A 323 19.03 22.99 -2.47
C ARG A 323 18.63 23.24 -1.02
N PRO A 324 18.11 24.42 -0.66
CA PRO A 324 17.59 24.68 0.69
C PRO A 324 16.37 23.81 1.10
N ASP A 325 15.71 23.14 0.16
CA ASP A 325 14.50 22.32 0.39
C ASP A 325 14.75 20.80 0.42
N LEU A 326 15.95 20.35 0.01
CA LEU A 326 16.44 19.02 0.39
C LEU A 326 17.03 19.16 1.79
N PRO A 327 17.13 18.09 2.59
CA PRO A 327 17.84 18.17 3.87
C PRO A 327 19.29 18.60 3.64
N THR A 328 19.51 19.91 3.74
CA THR A 328 20.81 20.56 3.75
C THR A 328 21.28 20.57 5.19
N THR A 329 22.30 19.77 5.47
CA THR A 329 23.31 20.01 6.51
C THR A 329 22.78 20.75 7.74
N VAL A 330 22.14 20.04 8.68
CA VAL A 330 21.89 20.62 9.99
C VAL A 330 23.15 20.45 10.82
N VAL A 331 23.82 21.55 11.14
CA VAL A 331 24.87 21.57 12.15
C VAL A 331 24.24 21.14 13.47
N ARG A 332 24.65 19.99 14.02
CA ARG A 332 24.44 19.72 15.45
C ARG A 332 25.77 19.69 16.18
N SER A 333 25.79 20.53 17.21
CA SER A 333 26.88 20.93 18.12
C SER A 333 27.92 21.87 17.52
N GLU A 334 28.19 22.93 18.29
CA GLU A 334 29.12 24.02 18.03
C GLU A 334 30.49 23.50 17.56
N GLY A 335 30.78 23.62 16.26
CA GLY A 335 32.14 23.52 15.72
C GLY A 335 32.59 22.21 15.05
N GLY A 336 31.73 21.21 14.85
CA GLY A 336 32.11 19.98 14.12
C GLY A 336 32.09 20.09 12.58
N PRO A 337 32.86 19.28 11.83
CA PRO A 337 32.79 19.23 10.37
C PRO A 337 31.39 18.79 9.90
N PRO A 338 30.90 19.32 8.77
CA PRO A 338 29.55 19.02 8.28
C PRO A 338 29.43 17.52 7.99
N THR A 339 28.56 16.84 8.72
CA THR A 339 28.16 15.46 8.42
C THR A 339 26.85 15.49 7.63
N LEU A 340 26.80 14.73 6.54
CA LEU A 340 25.59 14.55 5.74
C LEU A 340 24.51 13.95 6.64
N GLU A 341 23.25 14.36 6.48
CA GLU A 341 22.13 13.66 7.10
C GLU A 341 22.15 12.22 6.55
N GLY A 342 22.71 11.32 7.36
CA GLY A 342 22.82 9.91 7.05
C GLY A 342 21.45 9.24 7.01
N PRO A 343 21.38 7.89 6.99
CA PRO A 343 20.27 7.03 6.56
C PRO A 343 18.84 7.28 7.13
N ALA A 344 18.63 8.23 8.04
CA ALA A 344 17.31 8.67 8.50
C ALA A 344 16.43 9.25 7.36
N SER A 345 17.02 9.95 6.38
CA SER A 345 16.28 10.51 5.24
C SER A 345 15.71 9.42 4.29
N VAL A 346 16.40 8.29 4.17
CA VAL A 346 15.95 7.16 3.32
C VAL A 346 14.78 6.44 3.98
N ARG A 347 14.85 6.18 5.29
CA ARG A 347 13.78 5.52 6.03
C ARG A 347 12.47 6.32 5.98
N ASP A 348 12.54 7.63 6.14
CA ASP A 348 11.36 8.50 6.06
C ASP A 348 10.76 8.53 4.65
N VAL A 349 11.60 8.58 3.61
CA VAL A 349 11.14 8.50 2.22
C VAL A 349 10.47 7.16 1.93
N LEU A 350 11.01 6.05 2.45
CA LEU A 350 10.40 4.73 2.32
C LEU A 350 9.04 4.66 3.03
N LEU A 351 8.95 5.16 4.26
CA LEU A 351 7.68 5.22 4.99
C LEU A 351 6.64 6.09 4.27
N GLN A 352 7.04 7.23 3.71
CA GLN A 352 6.16 8.08 2.90
C GLN A 352 5.75 7.38 1.60
N ALA A 353 6.64 6.65 0.94
CA ALA A 353 6.34 5.88 -0.26
C ALA A 353 5.33 4.75 0.02
N GLU A 354 5.48 4.03 1.13
CA GLU A 354 4.53 3.01 1.58
C GLU A 354 3.15 3.61 1.89
N ARG A 355 3.13 4.78 2.56
CA ARG A 355 1.90 5.54 2.78
C ARG A 355 1.27 5.94 1.45
N ALA A 356 2.03 6.49 0.50
CA ALA A 356 1.52 6.88 -0.82
C ALA A 356 0.91 5.69 -1.57
N ARG A 357 1.57 4.52 -1.53
CA ARG A 357 1.06 3.27 -2.10
C ARG A 357 -0.27 2.87 -1.49
N SER A 358 -0.41 2.96 -0.16
CA SER A 358 -1.65 2.64 0.53
C SER A 358 -2.78 3.64 0.24
N PHE A 359 -2.50 4.95 0.22
CA PHE A 359 -3.44 6.00 -0.19
C PHE A 359 -3.95 5.78 -1.61
N LEU A 360 -3.03 5.49 -2.54
CA LEU A 360 -3.35 5.22 -3.94
C LEU A 360 -4.24 3.99 -4.09
N SER A 361 -3.91 2.90 -3.42
CA SER A 361 -4.70 1.65 -3.48
C SER A 361 -6.13 1.88 -3.00
N GLY A 362 -6.31 2.60 -1.89
CA GLY A 362 -7.64 2.93 -1.40
C GLY A 362 -8.43 3.89 -2.30
N LEU A 363 -7.77 4.89 -2.88
CA LEU A 363 -8.37 5.77 -3.90
C LEU A 363 -8.90 4.96 -5.10
N LEU A 364 -8.09 4.03 -5.62
CA LEU A 364 -8.47 3.20 -6.77
C LEU A 364 -9.64 2.27 -6.46
N VAL A 365 -9.65 1.66 -5.27
CA VAL A 365 -10.77 0.82 -4.80
C VAL A 365 -12.04 1.65 -4.60
N GLY A 366 -11.95 2.79 -3.92
CA GLY A 366 -13.10 3.65 -3.67
C GLY A 366 -13.72 4.21 -4.95
N LEU A 367 -12.88 4.68 -5.88
CA LEU A 367 -13.33 5.08 -7.21
C LEU A 367 -13.93 3.91 -8.01
N GLY A 368 -13.36 2.72 -7.89
CA GLY A 368 -13.87 1.54 -8.59
C GLY A 368 -15.27 1.17 -8.14
N VAL A 369 -15.52 1.19 -6.83
CA VAL A 369 -16.86 0.98 -6.26
C VAL A 369 -17.85 2.04 -6.79
N LEU A 370 -17.46 3.31 -6.80
CA LEU A 370 -18.33 4.38 -7.31
C LEU A 370 -18.65 4.21 -8.81
N VAL A 371 -17.66 3.90 -9.63
CA VAL A 371 -17.87 3.70 -11.08
C VAL A 371 -18.76 2.49 -11.35
N VAL A 372 -18.56 1.38 -10.64
CA VAL A 372 -19.43 0.19 -10.73
C VAL A 372 -20.87 0.54 -10.37
N ILE A 373 -21.08 1.26 -9.26
CA ILE A 373 -22.42 1.68 -8.84
C ILE A 373 -23.03 2.63 -9.87
N CYS A 374 -22.30 3.65 -10.34
CA CYS A 374 -22.79 4.60 -11.32
C CYS A 374 -23.19 3.94 -12.64
N LEU A 375 -22.33 3.10 -13.21
CA LEU A 375 -22.59 2.47 -14.51
C LEU A 375 -23.68 1.42 -14.41
N SER A 376 -23.67 0.59 -13.36
CA SER A 376 -24.77 -0.34 -13.13
C SER A 376 -26.09 0.41 -12.92
N ALA A 377 -26.10 1.53 -12.20
CA ALA A 377 -27.27 2.38 -11.97
C ALA A 377 -27.79 3.08 -13.25
N LEU A 378 -26.88 3.60 -14.09
CA LEU A 378 -27.20 4.27 -15.36
C LEU A 378 -27.71 3.31 -16.44
N CYS A 379 -27.23 2.07 -16.45
CA CYS A 379 -27.64 1.03 -17.39
C CYS A 379 -29.04 0.49 -17.05
N ASN A 380 -30.08 1.33 -17.21
CA ASN A 380 -31.47 0.95 -16.95
C ASN A 380 -32.03 0.12 -18.12
N PRO A 381 -32.41 -1.15 -17.89
CA PRO A 381 -32.89 -2.01 -18.96
C PRO A 381 -34.29 -1.67 -19.48
N HIS A 382 -35.01 -0.73 -18.87
CA HIS A 382 -36.32 -0.27 -19.38
C HIS A 382 -36.26 1.07 -20.14
N ALA A 383 -35.12 1.77 -20.12
CA ALA A 383 -34.97 3.05 -20.82
C ALA A 383 -35.20 2.90 -22.34
N SER A 384 -35.56 3.97 -23.06
CA SER A 384 -35.65 3.93 -24.52
C SER A 384 -34.27 3.84 -25.17
N GLU A 385 -33.30 4.61 -24.65
CA GLU A 385 -31.93 4.70 -25.17
C GLU A 385 -30.96 3.76 -24.44
N ARG A 386 -31.30 2.47 -24.32
CA ARG A 386 -30.51 1.48 -23.54
C ARG A 386 -29.09 1.28 -24.06
N TRP A 387 -28.91 1.47 -25.36
CA TRP A 387 -27.64 1.27 -26.06
C TRP A 387 -26.57 2.29 -25.62
N LEU A 388 -26.97 3.53 -25.32
CA LEU A 388 -26.05 4.61 -24.97
C LEU A 388 -25.27 4.35 -23.65
N PRO A 389 -25.93 4.05 -22.50
CA PRO A 389 -25.23 3.74 -21.27
C PRO A 389 -24.46 2.40 -21.34
N LEU A 390 -24.88 1.45 -22.19
CA LEU A 390 -24.12 0.22 -22.43
C LEU A 390 -22.77 0.51 -23.13
N ILE A 391 -22.78 1.37 -24.15
CA ILE A 391 -21.55 1.80 -24.82
C ILE A 391 -20.65 2.56 -23.83
N LEU A 392 -21.22 3.48 -23.04
CA LEU A 392 -20.49 4.20 -21.99
C LEU A 392 -19.83 3.23 -20.97
N ALA A 393 -20.57 2.21 -20.53
CA ALA A 393 -20.04 1.19 -19.62
C ALA A 393 -18.92 0.37 -20.25
N SER A 394 -19.06 -0.02 -21.52
CA SER A 394 -18.03 -0.77 -22.25
C SER A 394 -16.73 0.02 -22.42
N PHE A 395 -16.83 1.30 -22.79
CA PHE A 395 -15.66 2.18 -22.91
C PHE A 395 -14.99 2.43 -21.56
N THR A 396 -15.77 2.63 -20.49
CA THR A 396 -15.20 2.81 -19.15
C THR A 396 -14.51 1.54 -18.65
N ALA A 397 -15.09 0.36 -18.88
CA ALA A 397 -14.47 -0.92 -18.54
C ALA A 397 -13.17 -1.16 -19.31
N GLY A 398 -13.18 -0.89 -20.63
CA GLY A 398 -11.99 -0.97 -21.48
C GLY A 398 -10.88 -0.01 -21.06
N PHE A 399 -11.24 1.24 -20.75
CA PHE A 399 -10.32 2.23 -20.20
C PHE A 399 -9.65 1.72 -18.91
N LEU A 400 -10.42 1.26 -17.92
CA LEU A 400 -9.86 0.79 -16.64
C LEU A 400 -8.96 -0.45 -16.81
N LEU A 401 -9.36 -1.40 -17.66
CA LEU A 401 -8.55 -2.58 -17.99
C LEU A 401 -7.19 -2.18 -18.57
N LEU A 402 -7.17 -1.27 -19.54
CA LEU A 402 -5.95 -0.82 -20.20
C LEU A 402 -5.10 0.07 -19.28
N ARG A 403 -5.74 0.89 -18.46
CA ARG A 403 -5.11 1.79 -17.50
C ARG A 403 -4.32 1.04 -16.42
N GLY A 404 -4.68 -0.21 -16.12
CA GLY A 404 -3.93 -1.07 -15.20
C GLY A 404 -2.43 -1.17 -15.54
N ARG A 405 -2.06 -1.05 -16.82
CA ARG A 405 -0.65 -1.08 -17.27
C ARG A 405 0.17 0.13 -16.84
N SER A 406 -0.47 1.23 -16.47
CA SER A 406 0.23 2.44 -15.99
C SER A 406 0.75 2.29 -14.56
N TYR A 407 0.31 1.26 -13.82
CA TYR A 407 0.69 1.03 -12.43
C TYR A 407 1.75 -0.07 -12.32
N VAL A 408 2.82 0.22 -11.59
CA VAL A 408 3.91 -0.74 -11.32
C VAL A 408 3.49 -1.77 -10.26
N ASP A 409 2.65 -1.38 -9.29
CA ASP A 409 2.17 -2.27 -8.25
C ASP A 409 1.10 -3.25 -8.79
N ARG A 410 1.37 -4.55 -8.67
CA ARG A 410 0.46 -5.63 -9.11
C ARG A 410 -0.94 -5.50 -8.51
N TRP A 411 -1.05 -5.11 -7.24
CA TRP A 411 -2.36 -5.03 -6.59
C TRP A 411 -3.20 -3.88 -7.15
N GLN A 412 -2.55 -2.77 -7.52
CA GLN A 412 -3.22 -1.63 -8.16
C GLN A 412 -3.63 -1.97 -9.60
N ALA A 413 -2.77 -2.64 -10.36
CA ALA A 413 -3.13 -3.12 -11.68
C ALA A 413 -4.32 -4.11 -11.64
N ILE A 414 -4.29 -5.06 -10.69
CA ILE A 414 -5.36 -6.04 -10.48
C ILE A 414 -6.67 -5.35 -10.07
N THR A 415 -6.65 -4.33 -9.20
CA THR A 415 -7.88 -3.65 -8.79
C THR A 415 -8.54 -2.91 -9.95
N LEU A 416 -7.78 -2.25 -10.83
CA LEU A 416 -8.34 -1.63 -12.04
C LEU A 416 -8.92 -2.68 -12.99
N ALA A 417 -8.19 -3.76 -13.24
CA ALA A 417 -8.65 -4.84 -14.12
C ALA A 417 -9.93 -5.51 -13.58
N ALA A 418 -9.94 -5.84 -12.29
CA ALA A 418 -11.10 -6.38 -11.61
C ALA A 418 -12.29 -5.41 -11.66
N THR A 419 -12.06 -4.11 -11.46
CA THR A 419 -13.12 -3.10 -11.57
C THR A 419 -13.74 -3.10 -12.98
N GLY A 420 -12.93 -3.15 -14.03
CA GLY A 420 -13.41 -3.24 -15.42
C GLY A 420 -14.32 -4.45 -15.65
N VAL A 421 -13.92 -5.63 -15.15
CA VAL A 421 -14.73 -6.86 -15.26
C VAL A 421 -16.00 -6.78 -14.41
N ILE A 422 -15.91 -6.25 -13.18
CA ILE A 422 -17.04 -6.09 -12.27
C ILE A 422 -18.09 -5.12 -12.84
N ILE A 423 -17.68 -4.06 -13.55
CA ILE A 423 -18.61 -3.16 -14.25
C ILE A 423 -19.50 -3.95 -15.21
N ILE A 424 -18.89 -4.75 -16.09
CA ILE A 424 -19.62 -5.55 -17.07
C ILE A 424 -20.52 -6.58 -16.37
N ALA A 425 -19.97 -7.28 -15.37
CA ALA A 425 -20.73 -8.25 -14.59
C ALA A 425 -21.94 -7.63 -13.90
N ALA A 426 -21.78 -6.48 -13.24
CA ALA A 426 -22.86 -5.78 -12.55
C ALA A 426 -23.97 -5.32 -13.51
N VAL A 427 -23.60 -4.85 -14.70
CA VAL A 427 -24.57 -4.48 -15.76
C VAL A 427 -25.31 -5.72 -16.25
N LEU A 428 -24.63 -6.82 -16.57
CA LEU A 428 -25.27 -8.05 -17.07
C LEU A 428 -26.19 -8.70 -16.04
N VAL A 429 -25.76 -8.74 -14.78
CA VAL A 429 -26.56 -9.24 -13.65
C VAL A 429 -27.81 -8.37 -13.49
N ARG A 430 -27.69 -7.05 -13.55
CA ARG A 430 -28.85 -6.16 -13.53
C ARG A 430 -29.80 -6.44 -14.70
N TYR A 431 -29.29 -6.59 -15.92
CA TYR A 431 -30.13 -6.88 -17.09
C TYR A 431 -30.86 -8.23 -16.95
N ALA A 432 -30.18 -9.26 -16.47
CA ALA A 432 -30.76 -10.58 -16.26
C ALA A 432 -31.91 -10.53 -15.23
N PHE A 433 -31.70 -9.88 -14.09
CA PHE A 433 -32.71 -9.78 -13.03
C PHE A 433 -33.90 -8.88 -13.41
N VAL A 434 -33.65 -7.76 -14.10
CA VAL A 434 -34.70 -6.78 -14.40
C VAL A 434 -35.56 -7.20 -15.60
N LEU A 435 -34.97 -7.75 -16.67
CA LEU A 435 -35.76 -8.23 -17.82
C LEU A 435 -36.43 -9.56 -17.53
N ALA A 436 -35.80 -10.42 -16.72
CA ALA A 436 -36.26 -11.78 -16.41
C ALA A 436 -36.66 -12.60 -17.66
N SER A 437 -36.05 -12.33 -18.82
CA SER A 437 -36.35 -13.02 -20.08
C SER A 437 -35.32 -14.13 -20.37
N PRO A 438 -35.72 -15.25 -21.00
CA PRO A 438 -34.79 -16.35 -21.30
C PRO A 438 -33.56 -15.90 -22.10
N LEU A 439 -33.74 -14.97 -23.04
CA LEU A 439 -32.66 -14.40 -23.85
C LEU A 439 -31.70 -13.53 -23.03
N ALA A 440 -32.22 -12.67 -22.15
CA ALA A 440 -31.36 -11.81 -21.33
C ALA A 440 -30.51 -12.66 -20.35
N VAL A 441 -31.13 -13.68 -19.75
CA VAL A 441 -30.43 -14.59 -18.83
C VAL A 441 -29.37 -15.41 -19.57
N SER A 442 -29.67 -15.98 -20.73
CA SER A 442 -28.71 -16.79 -21.49
C SER A 442 -27.53 -15.97 -22.01
N VAL A 443 -27.77 -14.75 -22.52
CA VAL A 443 -26.72 -13.83 -22.97
C VAL A 443 -25.86 -13.38 -21.79
N SER A 444 -26.47 -12.99 -20.67
CA SER A 444 -25.72 -12.61 -19.47
C SER A 444 -24.87 -13.76 -18.94
N ALA A 445 -25.42 -14.98 -18.87
CA ALA A 445 -24.67 -16.17 -18.46
C ALA A 445 -23.49 -16.45 -19.39
N ALA A 446 -23.70 -16.39 -20.71
CA ALA A 446 -22.64 -16.59 -21.69
C ALA A 446 -21.50 -15.56 -21.53
N ILE A 447 -21.82 -14.27 -21.45
CA ILE A 447 -20.79 -13.22 -21.33
C ILE A 447 -20.07 -13.29 -19.98
N LEU A 448 -20.79 -13.59 -18.88
CA LEU A 448 -20.20 -13.76 -17.55
C LEU A 448 -19.15 -14.88 -17.49
N VAL A 449 -19.25 -15.89 -18.35
CA VAL A 449 -18.26 -16.97 -18.46
C VAL A 449 -17.18 -16.64 -19.49
N LEU A 450 -17.58 -16.19 -20.68
CA LEU A 450 -16.68 -15.95 -21.81
C LEU A 450 -15.72 -14.79 -21.55
N LEU A 451 -16.15 -13.72 -20.87
CA LEU A 451 -15.31 -12.56 -20.62
C LEU A 451 -14.14 -12.89 -19.67
N PRO A 452 -14.34 -13.52 -18.49
CA PRO A 452 -13.23 -14.00 -17.67
C PRO A 452 -12.38 -15.06 -18.37
N ALA A 453 -12.98 -15.97 -19.17
CA ALA A 453 -12.23 -16.96 -19.93
C ALA A 453 -11.28 -16.29 -20.95
N ALA A 454 -11.73 -15.25 -21.66
CA ALA A 454 -10.88 -14.45 -22.54
C ALA A 454 -9.80 -13.67 -21.77
N GLY A 455 -10.13 -13.19 -20.56
CA GLY A 455 -9.14 -12.59 -19.66
C GLY A 455 -8.06 -13.59 -19.21
N MET A 456 -8.44 -14.83 -18.92
CA MET A 456 -7.52 -15.90 -18.55
C MET A 456 -6.59 -16.28 -19.71
N THR A 457 -7.12 -16.41 -20.93
CA THR A 457 -6.29 -16.68 -22.11
C THR A 457 -5.32 -15.51 -22.39
N ALA A 458 -5.79 -14.27 -22.28
CA ALA A 458 -4.92 -13.09 -22.39
C ALA A 458 -3.84 -13.10 -21.30
N ALA A 459 -4.18 -13.41 -20.05
CA ALA A 459 -3.22 -13.47 -18.95
C ALA A 459 -2.15 -14.56 -19.13
N ALA A 460 -2.49 -15.68 -19.77
CA ALA A 460 -1.53 -16.74 -20.08
C ALA A 460 -0.56 -16.37 -21.21
N VAL A 461 -1.02 -15.59 -22.20
CA VAL A 461 -0.23 -15.24 -23.39
C VAL A 461 0.60 -13.97 -23.19
N VAL A 462 -0.02 -12.90 -22.66
CA VAL A 462 0.55 -11.54 -22.68
C VAL A 462 1.92 -11.42 -21.97
N PRO A 463 2.12 -11.95 -20.74
CA PRO A 463 3.40 -11.80 -20.05
C PRO A 463 4.55 -12.57 -20.72
N ASN A 464 4.24 -13.62 -21.47
CA ASN A 464 5.21 -14.52 -22.08
C ASN A 464 5.62 -14.09 -23.50
N THR A 465 5.03 -13.02 -24.03
CA THR A 465 5.29 -12.52 -25.38
C THR A 465 6.06 -11.21 -25.37
N ILE A 466 7.15 -11.15 -26.12
CA ILE A 466 7.91 -9.91 -26.34
C ILE A 466 7.15 -9.05 -27.36
N TYR A 467 6.49 -8.00 -26.88
CA TYR A 467 5.78 -7.07 -27.75
C TYR A 467 6.69 -6.05 -28.41
N SER A 468 6.46 -5.80 -29.71
CA SER A 468 7.09 -4.71 -30.44
C SER A 468 6.68 -3.33 -29.85
N PRO A 469 7.55 -2.31 -29.95
CA PRO A 469 7.21 -0.95 -29.52
C PRO A 469 5.94 -0.40 -30.19
N LEU A 470 5.71 -0.75 -31.46
CA LEU A 470 4.51 -0.37 -32.20
C LEU A 470 3.24 -0.95 -31.58
N PHE A 471 3.26 -2.23 -31.17
CA PHE A 471 2.12 -2.83 -30.50
C PHE A 471 1.83 -2.17 -29.15
N ARG A 472 2.86 -1.86 -28.36
CA ARG A 472 2.68 -1.12 -27.09
C ARG A 472 2.04 0.25 -27.32
N LYS A 473 2.43 0.94 -28.39
CA LYS A 473 1.83 2.24 -28.76
C LYS A 473 0.39 2.10 -29.26
N PHE A 474 0.08 1.06 -30.02
CA PHE A 474 -1.28 0.76 -30.46
C PHE A 474 -2.22 0.51 -29.26
N VAL A 475 -1.77 -0.24 -28.25
CA VAL A 475 -2.54 -0.47 -27.02
C VAL A 475 -2.77 0.83 -26.25
N GLU A 476 -1.78 1.74 -26.23
CA GLU A 476 -1.94 3.08 -25.64
C GLU A 476 -2.96 3.92 -26.42
N TRP A 477 -2.96 3.85 -27.75
CA TRP A 477 -3.98 4.51 -28.57
C TRP A 477 -5.38 3.95 -28.32
N LEU A 478 -5.50 2.63 -28.15
CA LEU A 478 -6.75 1.98 -27.78
C LEU A 478 -7.25 2.48 -26.41
N GLU A 479 -6.35 2.69 -25.44
CA GLU A 479 -6.71 3.29 -24.15
C GLU A 479 -7.32 4.69 -24.33
N TYR A 480 -6.74 5.51 -25.20
CA TYR A 480 -7.27 6.85 -25.50
C TYR A 480 -8.59 6.81 -26.26
N ILE A 481 -8.76 5.88 -27.20
CA ILE A 481 -10.04 5.63 -27.87
C ILE A 481 -11.11 5.17 -26.87
N CYS A 482 -10.73 4.46 -25.79
CA CYS A 482 -11.66 4.12 -24.73
C CYS A 482 -11.98 5.30 -23.81
N LEU A 483 -11.00 6.18 -23.53
CA LEU A 483 -11.17 7.32 -22.64
C LEU A 483 -12.01 8.45 -23.25
N ILE A 484 -11.67 8.88 -24.46
CA ILE A 484 -12.20 10.11 -25.06
C ILE A 484 -13.73 10.08 -25.19
N PRO A 485 -14.37 9.01 -25.67
CA PRO A 485 -15.83 8.95 -25.84
C PRO A 485 -16.62 9.03 -24.53
N ILE A 486 -16.02 8.73 -23.38
CA ILE A 486 -16.72 8.71 -22.08
C ILE A 486 -17.37 10.08 -21.80
N PHE A 487 -16.66 11.17 -22.11
CA PHE A 487 -17.15 12.54 -21.90
C PHE A 487 -18.35 12.91 -22.78
N PRO A 488 -18.26 12.86 -24.13
CA PRO A 488 -19.39 13.19 -24.98
C PRO A 488 -20.57 12.23 -24.79
N LEU A 489 -20.33 10.93 -24.57
CA LEU A 489 -21.40 9.96 -24.31
C LEU A 489 -22.14 10.27 -23.00
N ALA A 490 -21.43 10.63 -21.94
CA ALA A 490 -22.05 11.04 -20.69
C ALA A 490 -22.86 12.34 -20.85
N LEU A 491 -22.33 13.34 -21.57
CA LEU A 491 -23.05 14.59 -21.84
C LEU A 491 -24.29 14.36 -22.71
N TRP A 492 -24.23 13.41 -23.65
CA TRP A 492 -25.40 12.98 -24.40
C TRP A 492 -26.43 12.33 -23.49
N LEU A 493 -26.02 11.40 -22.64
CA LEU A 493 -26.90 10.72 -21.69
C LEU A 493 -27.59 11.69 -20.72
N MET A 494 -26.93 12.82 -20.42
CA MET A 494 -27.46 13.92 -19.62
C MET A 494 -28.42 14.86 -20.38
N ASN A 495 -28.70 14.60 -21.66
CA ASN A 495 -29.45 15.47 -22.57
C ASN A 495 -28.87 16.89 -22.73
N VAL A 496 -27.55 17.07 -22.53
CA VAL A 496 -26.89 18.38 -22.67
C VAL A 496 -26.95 18.86 -24.12
N TYR A 497 -26.70 17.98 -25.08
CA TYR A 497 -26.77 18.34 -26.51
C TYR A 497 -28.20 18.70 -26.96
N ALA A 498 -29.20 17.99 -26.44
CA ALA A 498 -30.59 18.35 -26.69
C ALA A 498 -30.91 19.74 -26.08
N ALA A 499 -30.47 20.00 -24.84
CA ALA A 499 -30.66 21.29 -24.20
C ALA A 499 -29.97 22.45 -24.95
N ILE A 500 -28.82 22.21 -25.59
CA ILE A 500 -28.15 23.21 -26.44
C ILE A 500 -28.92 23.42 -27.76
N ARG A 501 -29.46 22.35 -28.35
CA ARG A 501 -30.19 22.41 -29.64
C ARG A 501 -31.55 23.12 -29.53
N TYR A 502 -32.23 22.97 -28.39
CA TYR A 502 -33.58 23.51 -28.16
C TYR A 502 -33.61 24.78 -27.29
N ARG A 503 -32.44 25.32 -26.93
CA ARG A 503 -32.30 26.69 -26.43
C ARG A 503 -32.13 27.64 -27.61
#